data_AF-A0A534U7M9-F1
#
_entry.id   AF-A0A534U7M9-F1
#
_cell.length_a   1.000
_cell.length_b   1.000
_cell.length_c   1.000
_cell.angle_alpha   90.00
_cell.angle_beta   90.00
_cell.angle_gamma   90.00
#
_symmetry.space_group_name_H-M   'P 1'
#
loop_
_entity.id
_entity.type
_entity.pdbx_description
1 polymer ?
#
loop_
_entity_poly.entity_id
_entity_poly.type
_entity_poly.pdbx_seq_one_letter_code
_entity_poly.pdbx_strand_id
1 'polypeptide(L)'
;MFVENYRLEEPPLGGGRGLTNEAIPYPTISDEDWKVWTAFLPVRTEIDETFLSGASPQLYEQTLPPKVREELQRANRFFDRVEVWGKREIEKDPIAVGYQGNDRYLIARWGMEELVPFELIKKSMPLILAHKYGIHSLRLLAGLAGLGFLVWNLLA
;
A
#
# COMPACT_ATOMS: atom_id res chain seq x y z
N MET A 1 -6.60 -8.93 -15.79
CA MET A 1 -5.80 -8.18 -14.81
C MET A 1 -5.63 -6.76 -15.34
N PHE A 2 -6.27 -5.82 -14.67
CA PHE A 2 -6.22 -4.40 -14.97
C PHE A 2 -4.96 -3.79 -14.35
N VAL A 3 -4.33 -2.85 -15.05
CA VAL A 3 -3.10 -2.18 -14.59
C VAL A 3 -3.21 -0.70 -14.92
N GLU A 4 -3.04 0.13 -13.90
CA GLU A 4 -2.81 1.57 -14.02
C GLU A 4 -1.32 1.85 -13.77
N ASN A 5 -0.68 2.48 -14.75
CA ASN A 5 0.67 3.00 -14.64
C ASN A 5 0.57 4.51 -14.42
N TYR A 6 1.22 5.02 -13.39
CA TYR A 6 1.17 6.43 -13.01
C TYR A 6 2.37 7.23 -13.51
N ARG A 7 3.20 6.65 -14.38
CA ARG A 7 4.28 7.38 -15.02
C ARG A 7 3.72 8.52 -15.87
N LEU A 8 4.19 9.73 -15.59
CA LEU A 8 3.84 10.94 -16.33
C LEU A 8 4.66 10.99 -17.62
N GLU A 9 3.99 11.21 -18.75
CA GLU A 9 4.66 11.41 -20.05
C GLU A 9 5.51 12.69 -20.04
N GLU A 10 5.03 13.73 -19.34
CA GLU A 10 5.74 14.98 -19.09
C GLU A 10 5.95 15.14 -17.58
N PRO A 11 7.14 14.83 -17.05
CA PRO A 11 7.44 15.00 -15.63
C PRO A 11 7.38 16.48 -15.25
N PRO A 12 6.84 16.83 -14.07
CA PRO A 12 6.84 18.21 -13.61
C PRO A 12 8.28 18.73 -13.52
N LEU A 13 8.54 19.85 -14.22
CA LEU A 13 9.84 20.52 -14.23
C LEU A 13 10.13 21.09 -12.84
N GLY A 14 11.02 20.43 -12.11
CA GLY A 14 11.48 20.87 -10.79
C GLY A 14 10.73 20.23 -9.63
N GLY A 15 11.14 19.02 -9.26
CA GLY A 15 10.61 18.34 -8.07
C GLY A 15 11.44 17.15 -7.59
N GLY A 16 12.62 16.91 -8.17
CA GLY A 16 13.50 15.82 -7.74
C GLY A 16 14.56 16.34 -6.77
N ARG A 17 14.56 15.83 -5.53
CA ARG A 17 15.59 16.09 -4.54
C ARG A 17 16.26 14.78 -4.11
N GLY A 18 16.54 13.89 -5.07
CA GLY A 18 17.20 12.62 -4.77
C GLY A 18 18.25 12.19 -5.77
N LEU A 19 18.51 10.88 -5.80
CA LEU A 19 19.73 10.20 -6.27
C LEU A 19 20.22 10.59 -7.67
N THR A 20 19.35 11.11 -8.52
CA THR A 20 19.67 11.57 -9.88
C THR A 20 19.14 12.99 -10.08
N ASN A 21 19.83 13.82 -10.88
CA ASN A 21 19.34 15.15 -11.30
C ASN A 21 18.10 15.09 -12.23
N GLU A 22 17.46 13.91 -12.35
CA GLU A 22 16.32 13.66 -13.20
C GLU A 22 15.03 13.87 -12.39
N ALA A 23 14.03 14.53 -12.99
CA ALA A 23 12.74 14.70 -12.34
C ALA A 23 12.06 13.33 -12.16
N ILE A 24 11.50 13.06 -10.98
CA ILE A 24 10.74 11.84 -10.73
C ILE A 24 9.48 11.87 -11.61
N PRO A 25 9.29 10.89 -12.52
CA PRO A 25 8.19 10.91 -13.47
C PRO A 25 6.92 10.28 -12.88
N TYR A 26 6.67 10.44 -11.58
CA TYR A 26 5.54 9.83 -10.88
C TYR A 26 4.85 10.88 -9.99
N PRO A 27 3.53 10.81 -9.80
CA PRO A 27 2.81 11.72 -8.93
C PRO A 27 3.13 11.46 -7.45
N THR A 28 3.30 12.55 -6.70
CA THR A 28 3.44 12.51 -5.24
C THR A 28 2.13 12.11 -4.57
N ILE A 29 2.21 11.29 -3.53
CA ILE A 29 1.09 10.92 -2.67
C ILE A 29 1.06 11.86 -1.46
N SER A 30 0.00 12.67 -1.38
CA SER A 30 -0.24 13.56 -0.25
C SER A 30 -0.35 12.80 1.08
N ASP A 31 -0.08 13.45 2.21
CA ASP A 31 -0.26 12.84 3.54
C ASP A 31 -1.71 12.42 3.81
N GLU A 32 -2.68 13.14 3.24
CA GLU A 32 -4.10 12.81 3.38
C GLU A 32 -4.46 11.56 2.61
N ASP A 33 -4.04 11.46 1.35
CA ASP A 33 -4.33 10.30 0.51
C ASP A 33 -3.53 9.08 0.98
N TRP A 34 -2.34 9.29 1.57
CA TRP A 34 -1.57 8.22 2.19
C TRP A 34 -2.29 7.56 3.37
N LYS A 35 -3.01 8.34 4.19
CA LYS A 35 -3.85 7.79 5.28
C LYS A 35 -4.97 6.92 4.72
N VAL A 36 -5.53 7.29 3.57
CA VAL A 36 -6.56 6.49 2.88
C VAL A 36 -5.96 5.19 2.38
N TRP A 37 -4.83 5.25 1.68
CA TRP A 37 -4.16 4.08 1.14
C TRP A 37 -3.75 3.08 2.22
N THR A 38 -3.11 3.53 3.29
CA THR A 38 -2.65 2.63 4.38
C THR A 38 -3.79 2.05 5.21
N ALA A 39 -4.95 2.71 5.27
CA ALA A 39 -6.15 2.14 5.86
C ALA A 39 -6.81 1.11 4.94
N PHE A 40 -6.85 1.40 3.63
CA PHE A 40 -7.42 0.50 2.63
C PHE A 40 -6.53 -0.70 2.35
N LEU A 41 -5.22 -0.56 2.38
CA LEU A 41 -4.21 -1.59 2.09
C LEU A 41 -3.25 -1.66 3.29
N PRO A 42 -3.57 -2.42 4.36
CA PRO A 42 -2.78 -2.41 5.58
C PRO A 42 -1.55 -3.32 5.54
N VAL A 43 -1.39 -4.15 4.49
CA VAL A 43 -0.27 -5.08 4.37
C VAL A 43 0.81 -4.44 3.51
N ARG A 44 1.98 -4.25 4.10
CA ARG A 44 3.17 -3.72 3.42
C ARG A 44 4.15 -4.85 3.15
N THR A 45 4.67 -4.89 1.93
CA THR A 45 5.90 -5.62 1.64
C THR A 45 6.89 -4.73 0.92
N GLU A 46 8.12 -4.70 1.43
CA GLU A 46 9.25 -4.09 0.75
C GLU A 46 9.75 -5.00 -0.38
N ILE A 47 10.08 -4.40 -1.52
CA ILE A 47 10.64 -5.13 -2.66
C ILE A 47 12.16 -5.12 -2.54
N ASP A 48 12.77 -6.30 -2.61
CA ASP A 48 14.22 -6.45 -2.61
C ASP A 48 14.86 -5.83 -3.88
N GLU A 49 16.02 -5.22 -3.72
CA GLU A 49 16.85 -4.69 -4.81
C GLU A 49 17.20 -5.77 -5.84
N THR A 50 17.33 -7.03 -5.40
CA THR A 50 17.52 -8.18 -6.31
C THR A 50 16.35 -8.32 -7.30
N PHE A 51 15.11 -8.22 -6.83
CA PHE A 51 13.92 -8.23 -7.70
C PHE A 51 13.92 -7.03 -8.66
N LEU A 52 14.24 -5.85 -8.14
CA LEU A 52 14.23 -4.59 -8.91
C LEU A 52 15.35 -4.54 -9.95
N SER A 53 16.45 -5.26 -9.73
CA SER A 53 17.55 -5.45 -10.70
C SER A 53 17.32 -6.62 -11.67
N GLY A 54 16.21 -7.37 -11.51
CA GLY A 54 15.85 -8.49 -12.39
C GLY A 54 16.46 -9.84 -11.98
N ALA A 55 17.11 -9.92 -10.83
CA ALA A 55 17.55 -11.18 -10.22
C ALA A 55 16.40 -11.78 -9.39
N SER A 56 15.86 -12.92 -9.84
CA SER A 56 14.65 -13.56 -9.33
C SER A 56 14.60 -13.77 -7.79
N PRO A 57 13.53 -13.33 -7.12
CA PRO A 57 13.00 -13.92 -5.91
C PRO A 57 11.64 -14.58 -6.16
N GLN A 58 11.56 -15.84 -5.73
CA GLN A 58 10.56 -16.86 -6.06
C GLN A 58 9.12 -16.60 -5.56
N LEU A 59 8.85 -15.52 -4.83
CA LEU A 59 7.54 -15.27 -4.19
C LEU A 59 6.67 -14.22 -4.90
N TYR A 60 7.28 -13.27 -5.62
CA TYR A 60 6.56 -12.12 -6.22
C TYR A 60 6.23 -12.30 -7.71
N GLU A 61 6.91 -13.23 -8.38
CA GLU A 61 6.76 -13.41 -9.83
C GLU A 61 5.39 -13.95 -10.25
N GLN A 62 4.68 -14.64 -9.35
CA GLN A 62 3.41 -15.31 -9.68
C GLN A 62 2.18 -14.40 -9.55
N THR A 63 2.28 -13.28 -8.83
CA THR A 63 1.13 -12.41 -8.51
C THR A 63 1.22 -11.00 -9.09
N LEU A 64 2.39 -10.59 -9.57
CA LEU A 64 2.60 -9.29 -10.21
C LEU A 64 2.37 -9.37 -11.73
N PRO A 65 1.47 -8.53 -12.29
CA PRO A 65 1.33 -8.40 -13.73
C PRO A 65 2.67 -8.04 -14.38
N PRO A 66 3.03 -8.61 -15.54
CA PRO A 66 4.30 -8.32 -16.23
C PRO A 66 4.53 -6.82 -16.47
N LYS A 67 3.47 -6.08 -16.82
CA LYS A 67 3.52 -4.62 -17.00
C LYS A 67 3.94 -3.85 -15.73
N VAL A 68 3.52 -4.33 -14.55
CA VAL A 68 3.92 -3.71 -13.27
C VAL A 68 5.38 -4.02 -12.99
N ARG A 69 5.84 -5.24 -13.25
CA ARG A 69 7.24 -5.63 -13.07
C ARG A 69 8.18 -4.74 -13.89
N GLU A 70 7.89 -4.58 -15.18
CA GLU A 70 8.67 -3.72 -16.06
C GLU A 70 8.71 -2.28 -15.55
N GLU A 71 7.59 -1.75 -15.06
CA GLU A 71 7.56 -0.40 -14.53
C GLU A 71 8.33 -0.26 -13.22
N LEU A 72 8.27 -1.25 -12.32
CA LEU A 72 9.05 -1.24 -11.08
C LEU A 72 10.56 -1.25 -11.35
N GLN A 73 11.00 -2.03 -12.33
CA GLN A 73 12.41 -2.04 -12.77
C GLN A 73 12.85 -0.67 -13.30
N ARG A 74 11.99 0.01 -14.08
CA ARG A 74 12.27 1.38 -14.55
C ARG A 74 12.26 2.39 -13.42
N ALA A 75 11.33 2.24 -12.48
CA ALA A 75 11.14 3.14 -11.33
C ALA A 75 12.30 3.08 -10.34
N ASN A 76 12.96 1.92 -10.21
CA ASN A 76 14.01 1.65 -9.23
C ASN A 76 15.11 2.72 -9.18
N ARG A 77 15.48 3.29 -10.34
CA ARG A 77 16.54 4.31 -10.43
C ARG A 77 16.22 5.65 -9.77
N PHE A 78 14.96 5.90 -9.41
CA PHE A 78 14.49 7.19 -8.88
C PHE A 78 14.28 7.20 -7.36
N PHE A 79 14.20 6.02 -6.74
CA PHE A 79 13.70 5.86 -5.38
C PHE A 79 14.74 5.18 -4.49
N ASP A 80 14.81 5.61 -3.24
CA ASP A 80 15.64 4.98 -2.21
C ASP A 80 15.07 3.61 -1.80
N ARG A 81 13.75 3.47 -1.89
CA ARG A 81 13.01 2.26 -1.55
C ARG A 81 11.74 2.14 -2.39
N VAL A 82 11.36 0.91 -2.72
CA VAL A 82 10.07 0.58 -3.35
C VAL A 82 9.31 -0.41 -2.48
N GLU A 83 8.02 -0.14 -2.24
CA GLU A 83 7.13 -0.98 -1.45
C GLU A 83 5.87 -1.34 -2.25
N VAL A 84 5.36 -2.56 -2.03
CA VAL A 84 4.02 -2.97 -2.45
C VAL A 84 3.09 -2.96 -1.23
N TRP A 85 1.95 -2.29 -1.39
CA TRP A 85 0.89 -2.26 -0.40
C TRP A 85 -0.32 -3.02 -0.92
N GLY A 86 -0.85 -3.92 -0.11
CA GLY A 86 -1.93 -4.84 -0.48
C GLY A 86 -2.82 -5.23 0.71
N LYS A 87 -3.59 -6.31 0.51
CA LYS A 87 -4.27 -7.05 1.59
C LYS A 87 -3.77 -8.49 1.62
N ARG A 88 -4.09 -9.22 2.70
CA ARG A 88 -3.78 -10.66 2.82
C ARG A 88 -4.40 -11.48 1.69
N GLU A 89 -5.58 -11.06 1.24
CA GLU A 89 -6.20 -11.55 0.01
C GLU A 89 -5.72 -10.67 -1.15
N ILE A 90 -4.92 -11.25 -2.04
CA ILE A 90 -4.26 -10.58 -3.18
C ILE A 90 -5.29 -10.09 -4.24
N GLU A 91 -6.58 -10.40 -4.05
CA GLU A 91 -7.69 -10.02 -4.94
C GLU A 91 -8.09 -8.53 -4.87
N LYS A 92 -7.51 -7.76 -3.95
CA LYS A 92 -7.75 -6.30 -3.87
C LYS A 92 -6.90 -5.58 -4.91
N ASP A 93 -7.00 -4.25 -4.94
CA ASP A 93 -6.21 -3.39 -5.82
C ASP A 93 -4.90 -2.96 -5.14
N PRO A 94 -3.82 -3.77 -5.12
CA PRO A 94 -2.54 -3.35 -4.58
C PRO A 94 -1.96 -2.15 -5.34
N ILE A 95 -1.10 -1.44 -4.64
CA ILE A 95 -0.32 -0.32 -5.18
C ILE A 95 1.17 -0.56 -4.97
N ALA A 96 1.97 -0.07 -5.90
CA ALA A 96 3.41 0.07 -5.75
C ALA A 96 3.75 1.53 -5.47
N VAL A 97 4.60 1.75 -4.47
CA VAL A 97 4.96 3.07 -3.95
C VAL A 97 6.47 3.20 -3.92
N GLY A 98 6.98 4.26 -4.53
CA GLY A 98 8.38 4.67 -4.45
C GLY A 98 8.58 5.71 -3.36
N TYR A 99 9.71 5.65 -2.67
CA TYR A 99 10.10 6.62 -1.65
C TYR A 99 11.36 7.36 -2.08
N GLN A 100 11.35 8.68 -1.97
CA GLN A 100 12.55 9.52 -2.07
C GLN A 100 12.59 10.42 -0.84
N GLY A 101 13.50 10.14 0.10
CA GLY A 101 13.48 10.75 1.42
C GLY A 101 12.15 10.50 2.15
N ASN A 102 11.42 11.59 2.46
CA ASN A 102 10.10 11.52 3.11
C ASN A 102 8.93 11.54 2.11
N ASP A 103 9.22 11.78 0.83
CA ASP A 103 8.21 11.89 -0.21
C ASP A 103 7.85 10.52 -0.77
N ARG A 104 6.56 10.32 -1.04
CA ARG A 104 5.98 9.07 -1.53
C ARG A 104 5.43 9.29 -2.92
N TYR A 105 5.60 8.33 -3.79
CA TYR A 105 5.22 8.43 -5.19
C TYR A 105 4.45 7.18 -5.62
N LEU A 106 3.33 7.37 -6.32
CA LEU A 106 2.54 6.25 -6.81
C LEU A 106 3.12 5.77 -8.14
N ILE A 107 3.59 4.53 -8.18
CA ILE A 107 4.23 3.95 -9.38
C ILE A 107 3.18 3.26 -10.24
N ALA A 108 2.46 2.31 -9.64
CA ALA A 108 1.51 1.48 -10.33
C ALA A 108 0.43 0.97 -9.38
N ARG A 109 -0.69 0.56 -9.97
CA ARG A 109 -1.81 -0.10 -9.30
C ARG A 109 -2.37 -1.18 -10.20
N TRP A 110 -2.77 -2.30 -9.64
CA TRP A 110 -3.32 -3.41 -10.45
C TRP A 110 -4.41 -4.16 -9.70
N GLY A 111 -5.27 -4.86 -10.44
CA GLY A 111 -6.42 -5.59 -9.92
C GLY A 111 -6.90 -6.65 -10.92
N MET A 112 -7.85 -7.50 -10.53
CA MET A 112 -8.27 -8.64 -11.36
C MET A 112 -9.21 -8.22 -12.50
N GLU A 113 -10.39 -7.69 -12.16
CA GLU A 113 -11.45 -7.33 -13.12
C GLU A 113 -11.41 -5.83 -13.43
N GLU A 114 -11.59 -5.01 -12.40
CA GLU A 114 -11.53 -3.55 -12.48
C GLU A 114 -10.89 -2.97 -11.21
N LEU A 115 -10.55 -1.69 -11.29
CA LEU A 115 -9.93 -0.94 -10.22
C LEU A 115 -10.99 -0.09 -9.52
N VAL A 116 -11.19 -0.27 -8.22
CA VAL A 116 -12.07 0.53 -7.35
C VAL A 116 -11.63 2.00 -7.36
N PRO A 117 -12.38 2.94 -7.94
CA PRO A 117 -11.94 4.34 -8.01
C PRO A 117 -11.50 4.89 -6.65
N PHE A 118 -10.35 5.57 -6.61
CA PHE A 118 -9.77 6.06 -5.35
C PHE A 118 -10.73 6.96 -4.56
N GLU A 119 -11.55 7.75 -5.26
CA GLU A 119 -12.60 8.58 -4.66
C GLU A 119 -13.67 7.76 -3.92
N LEU A 120 -14.00 6.55 -4.40
CA LEU A 120 -14.90 5.65 -3.68
C LEU A 120 -14.23 5.09 -2.43
N ILE A 121 -12.94 4.75 -2.51
CA ILE A 121 -12.15 4.31 -1.34
C ILE A 121 -12.16 5.42 -0.29
N LYS A 122 -11.87 6.67 -0.68
CA LYS A 122 -11.86 7.85 0.19
C LYS A 122 -13.22 8.09 0.86
N LYS A 123 -14.33 7.99 0.13
CA LYS A 123 -15.69 8.11 0.69
C LYS A 123 -16.02 7.00 1.69
N SER A 124 -15.47 5.79 1.50
CA SER A 124 -15.70 4.65 2.39
C SER A 124 -14.86 4.67 3.68
N MET A 125 -13.92 5.61 3.82
CA MET A 125 -12.99 5.70 4.95
C MET A 125 -13.65 5.71 6.33
N PRO A 126 -14.74 6.47 6.58
CA PRO A 126 -15.39 6.45 7.89
C PRO A 126 -15.86 5.04 8.29
N LEU A 127 -16.34 4.25 7.32
CA LEU A 127 -16.79 2.87 7.55
C LEU A 127 -15.61 1.93 7.82
N ILE A 128 -14.51 2.07 7.06
CA ILE A 128 -13.29 1.29 7.28
C ILE A 128 -12.74 1.54 8.69
N LEU A 129 -12.69 2.81 9.11
CA LEU A 129 -12.24 3.20 10.44
C LEU A 129 -13.20 2.70 11.53
N ALA A 130 -14.51 2.88 11.36
CA ALA A 130 -15.52 2.39 12.30
C ALA A 130 -15.44 0.86 12.48
N HIS A 131 -15.21 0.10 11.40
CA HIS A 131 -15.02 -1.34 11.48
C HIS A 131 -13.72 -1.71 12.21
N LYS A 132 -12.61 -1.05 11.88
CA LYS A 132 -11.31 -1.28 12.52
C LYS A 132 -11.36 -1.02 14.03
N TYR A 133 -11.95 0.09 14.45
CA TYR A 133 -12.02 0.47 15.87
C TYR A 133 -13.18 -0.17 16.63
N GLY A 134 -14.32 -0.42 15.98
CA GLY A 134 -15.49 -1.05 16.57
C GLY A 134 -15.28 -2.53 16.93
N ILE A 135 -14.46 -3.26 16.17
CA ILE A 135 -14.08 -4.64 16.52
C ILE A 135 -13.11 -4.67 17.71
N HIS A 136 -12.22 -3.67 17.82
CA HIS A 136 -11.28 -3.59 18.94
C HIS A 136 -11.98 -3.29 20.28
N SER A 137 -13.00 -2.42 20.30
CA SER A 137 -13.79 -2.16 21.50
C SER A 137 -14.62 -3.38 21.92
N LEU A 138 -15.18 -4.14 20.97
CA LEU A 138 -15.91 -5.38 21.27
C LEU A 138 -15.01 -6.46 21.90
N ARG A 139 -13.77 -6.60 21.41
CA ARG A 139 -12.78 -7.54 21.97
C ARG A 139 -12.33 -7.14 23.38
N LEU A 140 -12.14 -5.85 23.64
CA LEU A 140 -11.81 -5.34 24.98
C LEU A 140 -12.95 -5.58 25.97
N LEU A 141 -14.21 -5.35 25.55
CA LEU A 141 -15.38 -5.62 26.38
C LEU A 141 -15.55 -7.12 26.66
N ALA A 142 -15.31 -7.99 25.67
CA ALA A 142 -15.31 -9.44 25.89
C ALA A 142 -14.20 -9.90 26.85
N GLY A 143 -13.00 -9.30 26.77
CA GLY A 143 -11.90 -9.57 27.70
C GLY A 143 -12.20 -9.15 29.14
N LEU A 144 -12.85 -8.00 29.32
CA LEU A 144 -13.27 -7.52 30.66
C LEU A 144 -14.42 -8.35 31.24
N ALA A 145 -15.39 -8.75 30.42
CA ALA A 145 -16.48 -9.64 30.85
C ALA A 145 -15.96 -11.04 31.26
N GLY A 146 -14.96 -11.58 30.54
CA GLY A 146 -14.31 -12.84 30.89
C GLY A 146 -13.53 -12.78 32.22
N LEU A 147 -12.86 -11.67 32.51
CA LEU A 147 -12.20 -11.43 33.80
C LEU A 147 -13.20 -11.31 34.96
N GLY A 148 -14.33 -10.63 34.74
CA GLY A 148 -15.40 -10.54 35.75
C GLY A 148 -15.98 -11.91 36.14
N PHE A 149 -16.13 -12.82 35.17
CA PHE A 149 -16.65 -14.17 35.41
C PHE A 149 -15.66 -15.06 36.19
N LEU A 150 -14.35 -14.89 35.97
CA LEU A 150 -13.30 -15.59 36.71
C LEU A 150 -13.19 -15.11 38.16
N VAL A 151 -13.28 -13.80 38.39
CA VAL A 151 -13.24 -13.21 39.74
C VAL A 151 -14.46 -13.64 40.57
N TRP A 152 -15.65 -13.73 39.94
CA TRP A 152 -16.86 -14.19 40.62
C TRP A 152 -16.80 -15.68 41.04
N ASN A 153 -16.20 -16.56 40.23
CA ASN A 153 -16.02 -17.98 40.58
C ASN A 153 -14.92 -18.24 41.63
N LEU A 154 -13.99 -17.29 41.84
CA LEU A 154 -12.95 -17.39 42.87
C LEU A 154 -13.39 -16.86 44.25
N LEU A 155 -14.49 -16.10 44.29
CA LEU A 155 -15.04 -15.49 45.51
C LEU A 155 -16.34 -16.15 45.99
N ALA A 156 -16.88 -17.12 45.24
CA ALA A 156 -18.04 -17.95 45.60
C ALA A 156 -17.60 -19.33 46.09
#